data_AF-A0A847XZK5-F1
#
_entry.id   AF-A0A847XZK5-F1
#
_cell.length_a   1.000
_cell.length_b   1.000
_cell.length_c   1.000
_cell.angle_alpha   90.00
_cell.angle_beta   90.00
_cell.angle_gamma   90.00
#
_symmetry.space_group_name_H-M   'P 1'
#
loop_
_entity.id
_entity.type
_entity.pdbx_description
1 polymer ?
#
loop_
_entity_poly.entity_id
_entity_poly.type
_entity_poly.pdbx_seq_one_letter_code
_entity_poly.pdbx_strand_id
1 'polypeptide(L)' 'MDKSILNKVCQQVYSRHPEVRNTQPAITEQEDGKFLVIFTGTAFGANGKPIPRTIRAVVDANGKVIKLSSSR' A
#
# COMPACT_ATOMS: atom_id res chain seq x y z
N MET A 1 4.09 11.37 -8.54
CA MET A 1 4.41 11.43 -7.10
C MET A 1 5.92 11.33 -6.90
N ASP A 2 6.49 12.15 -6.01
CA ASP A 2 7.92 12.16 -5.70
C ASP A 2 8.38 10.90 -4.94
N LYS A 3 9.63 10.46 -5.17
CA LYS A 3 10.21 9.27 -4.50
C LYS A 3 10.27 9.42 -2.98
N SER A 4 10.55 10.61 -2.48
CA SER A 4 10.59 10.90 -1.03
C SER A 4 9.21 10.73 -0.39
N ILE A 5 8.16 11.20 -1.07
CA ILE A 5 6.77 11.08 -0.64
C ILE A 5 6.32 9.61 -0.68
N LEU A 6 6.64 8.90 -1.76
CA LEU A 6 6.38 7.47 -1.89
C LEU A 6 7.01 6.67 -0.73
N ASN A 7 8.26 6.95 -0.38
CA ASN A 7 8.94 6.25 0.70
C ASN A 7 8.24 6.46 2.06
N LYS A 8 7.75 7.66 2.35
CA LYS A 8 6.95 7.92 3.56
C LYS A 8 5.66 7.12 3.59
N VAL A 9 4.94 7.09 2.47
CA VAL A 9 3.70 6.30 2.32
C VAL A 9 4.00 4.81 2.53
N CYS A 10 5.05 4.29 1.88
CA CYS A 10 5.48 2.91 2.03
C CYS A 10 5.80 2.57 3.49
N GLN A 11 6.58 3.41 4.18
CA GLN A 11 6.89 3.20 5.60
C GLN A 11 5.62 3.13 6.47
N GLN A 12 4.66 4.01 6.25
CA GLN A 12 3.40 4.02 7.00
C GLN A 12 2.57 2.75 6.73
N VAL A 13 2.53 2.27 5.49
CA VAL A 13 1.82 1.04 5.12
C VAL A 13 2.53 -0.18 5.71
N TYR A 14 3.85 -0.29 5.55
CA TYR A 14 4.64 -1.43 6.05
C TYR A 14 4.64 -1.55 7.58
N SER A 15 4.42 -0.46 8.30
CA SER A 15 4.26 -0.50 9.76
C SER A 15 2.95 -1.19 10.19
N ARG A 16 1.90 -1.15 9.35
CA ARG A 16 0.59 -1.76 9.64
C ARG A 16 0.39 -3.09 8.94
N HIS A 17 1.02 -3.26 7.78
CA HIS A 17 0.94 -4.42 6.92
C HIS A 17 2.35 -4.91 6.56
N PRO A 18 3.06 -5.56 7.49
CA PRO A 18 4.40 -6.09 7.23
C PRO A 18 4.40 -7.15 6.12
N GLU A 19 3.26 -7.80 5.83
CA GLU A 19 3.11 -8.82 4.77
C GLU A 19 3.30 -8.28 3.35
N VAL A 20 3.21 -6.96 3.15
CA VAL A 20 3.49 -6.30 1.87
C VAL A 20 4.83 -5.55 1.88
N ARG A 21 5.66 -5.73 2.91
CA ARG A 21 6.98 -5.12 2.97
C ARG A 21 7.85 -5.62 1.82
N ASN A 22 8.66 -4.73 1.25
CA ASN A 22 9.56 -4.99 0.11
C ASN A 22 8.89 -5.31 -1.22
N THR A 23 7.56 -5.19 -1.32
CA THR A 23 6.90 -5.27 -2.63
C THR A 23 6.94 -3.92 -3.31
N GLN A 24 7.08 -3.92 -4.64
CA GLN A 24 7.05 -2.69 -5.42
C GLN A 24 5.58 -2.28 -5.62
N PRO A 25 5.12 -1.18 -5.01
CA PRO A 25 3.74 -0.77 -5.15
C PRO A 25 3.48 -0.23 -6.55
N ALA A 26 2.31 -0.56 -7.10
CA ALA A 26 1.81 0.10 -8.30
C ALA A 26 1.20 1.44 -7.91
N ILE A 27 1.51 2.49 -8.67
CA ILE A 27 1.03 3.85 -8.43
C ILE A 27 0.16 4.25 -9.62
N THR A 28 -1.04 4.71 -9.33
CA THR A 28 -1.99 5.20 -10.32
C THR A 28 -2.50 6.55 -9.87
N GLU A 29 -2.43 7.55 -10.75
CA GLU A 29 -3.03 8.85 -10.47
C GLU A 29 -4.56 8.73 -10.50
N GLN A 30 -5.22 9.47 -9.63
CA GLN A 30 -6.67 9.55 -9.51
C GLN A 30 -7.08 11.02 -9.68
N GLU A 31 -8.38 11.25 -9.81
CA GLU A 31 -8.93 12.60 -9.85
C GLU A 31 -8.60 13.40 -8.58
N ASP A 32 -8.65 14.73 -8.67
CA ASP A 32 -8.33 15.69 -7.61
C ASP A 32 -6.87 15.66 -7.10
N GLY A 33 -5.91 15.24 -7.92
CA GLY A 33 -4.50 15.19 -7.51
C GLY A 33 -4.22 14.16 -6.40
N LYS A 34 -5.05 13.12 -6.35
CA LYS A 34 -4.87 11.97 -5.46
C LYS A 34 -4.11 10.86 -6.20
N PHE A 35 -3.47 9.99 -5.45
CA PHE A 35 -2.79 8.82 -5.98
C PHE A 35 -3.32 7.57 -5.28
N LEU A 36 -3.61 6.54 -6.07
CA LEU A 36 -3.88 5.19 -5.62
C LEU A 36 -2.57 4.40 -5.63
N VAL A 37 -2.15 3.95 -4.47
CA VAL A 37 -0.96 3.12 -4.28
C VAL A 37 -1.42 1.72 -3.90
N ILE A 38 -1.10 0.74 -4.73
CA ILE A 38 -1.53 -0.65 -4.57
C ILE A 38 -0.31 -1.49 -4.20
N PHE A 39 -0.38 -2.12 -3.04
CA PHE A 39 0.61 -3.07 -2.56
C PHE A 39 0.02 -4.47 -2.68
N THR A 40 0.76 -5.37 -3.30
CA THR A 40 0.46 -6.79 -3.31
C THR A 40 1.44 -7.50 -2.39
N GLY A 41 1.01 -8.57 -1.75
CA GLY A 41 1.85 -9.42 -0.92
C GLY A 41 1.13 -10.72 -0.60
N THR A 42 1.79 -11.54 0.20
CA THR A 42 1.27 -12.85 0.58
C THR A 42 1.39 -12.98 2.09
N ALA A 43 0.26 -13.16 2.77
CA ALA A 43 0.24 -13.55 4.18
C ALA A 43 0.14 -15.07 4.30
N PHE A 44 0.59 -15.63 5.40
CA PHE A 44 0.42 -17.05 5.69
C PHE A 44 -0.63 -17.22 6.80
N GLY A 45 -1.64 -18.03 6.53
CA GLY A 45 -2.64 -18.40 7.52
C GLY A 45 -2.05 -19.32 8.61
N ALA A 46 -2.81 -19.55 9.68
CA ALA A 46 -2.37 -20.43 10.78
C ALA A 46 -2.05 -21.88 10.34
N ASN A 47 -2.56 -22.31 9.19
CA ASN A 47 -2.30 -23.60 8.57
C ASN A 47 -1.13 -23.59 7.56
N GLY A 48 -0.37 -22.49 7.48
CA GLY A 48 0.74 -22.32 6.53
C GLY A 48 0.31 -22.08 5.09
N LYS A 49 -1.00 -21.93 4.80
CA LYS A 49 -1.46 -21.66 3.43
C LYS A 49 -1.21 -20.19 3.06
N PRO A 50 -0.70 -19.91 1.84
CA PRO A 50 -0.54 -18.55 1.34
C PRO A 50 -1.92 -17.94 1.06
N ILE A 51 -2.11 -16.70 1.51
CA ILE A 51 -3.29 -15.88 1.32
C ILE A 51 -2.82 -14.62 0.58
N PRO A 52 -3.26 -14.39 -0.66
CA PRO A 52 -2.95 -13.16 -1.37
C PRO A 52 -3.52 -11.97 -0.60
N ARG A 53 -2.73 -10.92 -0.41
CA ARG A 53 -3.14 -9.71 0.28
C ARG A 53 -2.87 -8.52 -0.62
N THR A 54 -3.91 -7.70 -0.81
CA THR A 54 -3.82 -6.47 -1.59
C THR A 54 -4.21 -5.32 -0.69
N ILE A 55 -3.29 -4.38 -0.47
CA ILE A 55 -3.51 -3.15 0.28
C ILE A 55 -3.60 -2.00 -0.72
N ARG A 56 -4.65 -1.18 -0.60
CA ARG A 56 -4.85 0.01 -1.43
C ARG A 56 -4.82 1.22 -0.53
N ALA A 57 -3.87 2.12 -0.78
CA ALA A 57 -3.75 3.39 -0.10
C ALA A 57 -4.10 4.52 -1.08
N VAL A 58 -5.11 5.32 -0.74
CA VAL A 58 -5.36 6.59 -1.43
C VAL A 58 -4.60 7.66 -0.69
N VAL A 59 -3.71 8.36 -1.38
CA VAL A 59 -2.87 9.43 -0.83
C VAL A 59 -3.10 10.73 -1.58
N ASP A 60 -2.92 11.87 -0.91
CA ASP A 60 -2.85 13.17 -1.59
C ASP A 60 -1.47 13.41 -2.21
N ALA A 61 -1.33 14.55 -2.90
CA ALA A 61 -0.06 14.98 -3.48
C ALA A 61 1.08 15.18 -2.46
N ASN A 62 0.76 15.35 -1.17
CA ASN A 62 1.75 15.50 -0.09
C ASN A 62 2.13 14.15 0.55
N GLY A 63 1.50 13.04 0.14
CA GLY A 63 1.70 11.70 0.71
C GLY A 63 0.90 11.44 1.97
N LYS A 64 -0.09 12.26 2.30
CA LYS A 64 -1.03 11.97 3.39
C LYS A 64 -1.95 10.84 2.95
N VAL A 65 -1.98 9.75 3.69
CA VAL A 65 -2.94 8.65 3.47
C VAL A 65 -4.34 9.13 3.86
N ILE A 66 -5.20 9.29 2.86
CA ILE A 66 -6.61 9.67 3.01
C ILE A 66 -7.44 8.44 3.36
N LYS A 67 -7.18 7.32 2.69
CA LYS A 67 -7.91 6.06 2.85
C LYS A 67 -6.98 4.88 2.71
N LEU A 68 -7.19 3.87 3.55
CA LEU A 68 -6.50 2.59 3.46
C LEU A 68 -7.55 1.48 3.43
N SER A 69 -7.46 0.58 2.45
CA SER A 69 -8.28 -0.62 2.39
C SER A 69 -7.41 -1.85 2.15
N SER A 70 -7.88 -3.00 2.63
CA SER A 70 -7.20 -4.28 2.48
C SER A 70 -8.19 -5.33 1.98
N SER A 71 -7.81 -6.09 0.94
CA SER A 71 -8.54 -7.30 0.55
C SER A 71 -8.06 -8.48 1.37
N ARG A 72 -9.00 -9.32 1.80
CA ARG A 72 -8.73 -10.72 2.20
C ARG A 72 -8.86 -11.62 0.98
#